data_AF-J9QZF8-F1
#
_entry.id   AF-J9QZF8-F1
#
_cell.length_a   1.000
_cell.length_b   1.000
_cell.length_c   1.000
_cell.angle_alpha   90.00
_cell.angle_beta   90.00
_cell.angle_gamma   90.00
#
_symmetry.space_group_name_H-M   'P 1'
#
loop_
_entity.id
_entity.type
_entity.pdbx_description
1 polymer ?
#
loop_
_entity_poly.entity_id
_entity_poly.type
_entity_poly.pdbx_seq_one_letter_code
_entity_poly.pdbx_strand_id
1 'polypeptide(L)'
;LVQWIWGGFSVDNATLTRFFTFHFVLPFIIMGVSMTHLLFLHQTGSSNPTGLNSNFDKVPFHVYFSFKDALGFILMVGALACLSSFSPNLLGDPDNFIPANPLVTPPHIKPEWYFLFAYAILRSIPNKLGGVLALLTSILILFLSPLIHMAKQRSLMFRPVTKIIFWTFIANTLILTWIGG
;
A
#
# COMPACT_ATOMS: atom_id res chain seq x y z
N LEU A 1 -19.35 5.50 17.56
CA LEU A 1 -18.28 5.81 16.59
C LEU A 1 -18.74 5.67 15.15
N VAL A 2 -19.26 4.51 14.69
CA VAL A 2 -19.70 4.32 13.29
C VAL A 2 -20.72 5.37 12.81
N GLN A 3 -21.81 5.57 13.56
CA GLN A 3 -22.81 6.61 13.23
C GLN A 3 -22.24 8.03 13.25
N TRP A 4 -21.23 8.29 14.08
CA TRP A 4 -20.54 9.57 14.11
C TRP A 4 -19.72 9.78 12.83
N ILE A 5 -19.02 8.74 12.35
CA ILE A 5 -18.32 8.76 11.05
C ILE A 5 -19.31 8.92 9.89
N TRP A 6 -20.51 8.35 9.96
CA TRP A 6 -21.53 8.53 8.93
C TRP A 6 -22.20 9.91 8.98
N GLY A 7 -22.39 10.46 10.18
CA GLY A 7 -23.22 11.64 10.40
C GLY A 7 -24.71 11.34 10.35
N GLY A 8 -25.09 10.11 10.65
CA GLY A 8 -26.44 9.58 10.50
C GLY A 8 -26.49 8.08 10.82
N PHE A 9 -27.62 7.44 10.49
CA PHE A 9 -27.83 6.01 10.75
C PHE A 9 -27.31 5.09 9.64
N SER A 10 -26.99 5.64 8.47
CA SER A 10 -26.46 4.94 7.30
C SER A 10 -25.47 5.83 6.54
N VAL A 11 -24.78 5.26 5.56
CA VAL A 11 -24.00 6.03 4.58
C VAL A 11 -24.97 6.83 3.71
N ASP A 12 -24.83 8.15 3.71
CA ASP A 12 -25.70 9.08 2.98
C ASP A 12 -24.93 10.37 2.60
N ASN A 13 -25.61 11.42 2.14
CA ASN A 13 -25.02 12.68 1.69
C ASN A 13 -24.03 13.28 2.70
N ALA A 14 -24.37 13.25 4.00
CA ALA A 14 -23.48 13.73 5.06
C ALA A 14 -22.14 12.97 5.07
N THR A 15 -22.15 11.66 4.76
CA THR A 15 -20.94 10.82 4.63
C THR A 15 -20.17 11.13 3.35
N LEU A 16 -20.86 11.36 2.23
CA LEU A 16 -20.20 11.68 0.97
C LEU A 16 -19.46 13.02 1.03
N THR A 17 -20.11 14.08 1.53
CA THR A 17 -19.50 15.41 1.64
C THR A 17 -18.24 15.38 2.52
N ARG A 18 -18.29 14.71 3.68
CA ARG A 18 -17.11 14.61 4.56
C ARG A 18 -16.00 13.75 3.94
N PHE A 19 -16.34 12.65 3.24
CA PHE A 19 -15.34 11.79 2.62
C PHE A 19 -14.63 12.53 1.49
N PHE A 20 -15.35 13.36 0.73
CA PHE A 20 -14.73 14.28 -0.22
C PHE A 20 -13.77 15.25 0.46
N THR A 21 -14.19 15.89 1.58
CA THR A 21 -13.31 16.79 2.34
C THR A 21 -12.07 16.08 2.87
N PHE A 22 -12.20 14.88 3.45
CA PHE A 22 -11.05 14.10 3.91
C PHE A 22 -10.15 13.67 2.76
N HIS A 23 -10.73 13.20 1.65
CA HIS A 23 -10.00 12.82 0.45
C HIS A 23 -9.20 14.00 -0.13
N PHE A 24 -9.74 15.23 -0.04
CA PHE A 24 -9.03 16.42 -0.47
C PHE A 24 -7.86 16.78 0.47
N VAL A 25 -8.07 16.71 1.79
CA VAL A 25 -7.07 17.14 2.79
C VAL A 25 -5.94 16.10 2.98
N LEU A 26 -6.26 14.81 2.95
CA LEU A 26 -5.30 13.74 3.24
C LEU A 26 -4.06 13.73 2.34
N PRO A 27 -4.12 13.98 1.02
CA PRO A 27 -2.94 14.09 0.17
C PRO A 27 -1.94 15.15 0.64
N PHE A 28 -2.41 16.29 1.17
CA PHE A 28 -1.52 17.33 1.70
C PHE A 28 -0.87 16.91 3.02
N ILE A 29 -1.60 16.16 3.86
CA ILE A 29 -1.03 15.54 5.06
C ILE A 29 0.05 14.53 4.67
N ILE A 30 -0.22 13.68 3.67
CA ILE A 30 0.75 12.71 3.13
C ILE A 30 1.99 13.42 2.60
N MET A 31 1.84 14.55 1.91
CA MET A 31 2.97 15.37 1.47
C MET A 31 3.81 15.85 2.66
N GLY A 32 3.17 16.39 3.71
CA GLY A 32 3.87 16.81 4.92
C GLY A 32 4.62 15.67 5.60
N VAL A 33 3.98 14.51 5.78
CA VAL A 33 4.63 13.31 6.33
C VAL A 33 5.77 12.82 5.43
N SER A 34 5.62 12.90 4.11
CA SER A 34 6.69 12.53 3.16
C SER A 34 7.92 13.43 3.28
N MET A 35 7.73 14.73 3.52
CA MET A 35 8.86 15.64 3.81
C MET A 35 9.56 15.26 5.11
N THR A 36 8.81 14.93 6.17
CA THR A 36 9.43 14.45 7.43
C THR A 36 10.16 13.12 7.25
N HIS A 37 9.62 12.21 6.42
CA HIS A 37 10.29 10.97 6.05
C HIS A 37 11.63 11.22 5.35
N LEU A 38 11.66 12.12 4.37
CA LEU A 38 12.90 12.49 3.66
C LEU A 38 13.91 13.20 4.57
N LEU A 39 13.45 14.01 5.52
CA LEU A 39 14.32 14.64 6.52
C LEU A 39 15.06 13.58 7.35
N PHE A 40 14.34 12.59 7.88
CA PHE A 40 14.98 11.50 8.63
C PHE A 40 15.88 10.64 7.74
N LEU A 41 15.50 10.39 6.48
CA LEU A 41 16.35 9.69 5.53
C LEU A 41 17.68 10.44 5.30
N HIS A 42 17.64 11.77 5.17
CA HIS A 42 18.84 12.58 4.95
C HIS A 42 19.79 12.63 6.15
N GLN A 43 19.30 12.37 7.37
CA GLN A 43 20.18 12.29 8.55
C GLN A 43 21.14 11.10 8.48
N THR A 44 20.70 9.96 7.93
CA THR A 44 21.53 8.75 7.84
C THR A 44 22.05 8.47 6.42
N GLY A 45 21.40 9.03 5.41
CA GLY A 45 21.57 8.65 4.01
C GLY A 45 20.92 7.32 3.65
N SER A 46 20.91 7.00 2.35
CA SER A 46 20.34 5.76 1.81
C SER A 46 21.17 4.53 2.16
N SER A 47 20.48 3.40 2.36
CA SER A 47 21.09 2.06 2.38
C SER A 47 21.53 1.64 0.97
N ASN A 48 22.31 0.57 0.88
CA ASN A 48 22.69 -0.07 -0.38
C ASN A 48 22.40 -1.60 -0.33
N PRO A 49 22.43 -2.31 -1.47
CA PRO A 49 22.05 -3.73 -1.53
C PRO A 49 22.86 -4.65 -0.62
N THR A 50 24.13 -4.34 -0.35
CA THR A 50 24.98 -5.16 0.53
C THR A 50 24.61 -5.00 2.02
N GLY A 51 23.98 -3.88 2.38
CA GLY A 51 23.68 -3.51 3.76
C GLY A 51 24.90 -3.05 4.57
N LEU A 52 26.08 -2.94 3.95
CA LEU A 52 27.31 -2.43 4.54
C LEU A 52 27.37 -0.89 4.47
N ASN A 53 28.37 -0.29 5.13
CA ASN A 53 28.58 1.16 5.07
C ASN A 53 29.02 1.61 3.66
N SER A 54 28.23 2.44 3.00
CA SER A 54 28.52 2.98 1.66
C SER A 54 29.36 4.26 1.65
N ASN A 55 29.79 4.78 2.81
CA ASN A 55 30.54 6.05 2.88
C ASN A 55 31.86 6.02 2.10
N PHE A 56 32.44 4.84 1.86
CA PHE A 56 33.69 4.68 1.12
C PHE A 56 33.54 4.88 -0.40
N ASP A 57 32.32 4.81 -0.93
CA ASP A 57 32.05 4.86 -2.37
C ASP A 57 30.74 5.62 -2.64
N LYS A 58 30.72 6.90 -2.23
CA LYS A 58 29.59 7.79 -2.51
C LYS A 58 29.79 8.52 -3.83
N VAL A 59 28.72 8.58 -4.60
CA VAL A 59 28.63 9.41 -5.82
C VAL A 59 27.63 10.55 -5.58
N PRO A 60 27.79 11.70 -6.27
CA PRO A 60 26.80 12.77 -6.21
C PRO A 60 25.43 12.30 -6.73
N PHE A 61 24.35 12.88 -6.18
CA PHE A 61 22.99 12.53 -6.61
C PHE A 61 22.72 12.95 -8.06
N HIS A 62 23.09 14.20 -8.40
CA HIS A 62 22.96 14.71 -9.75
C HIS A 62 23.91 13.97 -10.70
N VAL A 63 23.52 13.89 -11.98
CA VAL A 63 24.11 13.03 -13.03
C VAL A 63 23.82 11.54 -12.85
N TYR A 64 24.02 10.96 -11.68
CA TYR A 64 23.84 9.50 -11.52
C TYR A 64 22.39 9.12 -11.25
N PHE A 65 21.82 9.62 -10.16
CA PHE A 65 20.47 9.27 -9.75
C PHE A 65 19.41 10.13 -10.44
N SER A 66 19.68 11.40 -10.75
CA SER A 66 18.72 12.23 -11.49
C SER A 66 18.32 11.65 -12.86
N PHE A 67 19.28 11.17 -13.66
CA PHE A 67 18.96 10.55 -14.96
C PHE A 67 18.33 9.17 -14.81
N LYS A 68 18.75 8.39 -13.82
CA LYS A 68 18.13 7.10 -13.49
C LYS A 68 16.66 7.28 -13.08
N ASP A 69 16.38 8.28 -12.25
CA ASP A 69 15.02 8.59 -11.79
C ASP A 69 14.17 9.16 -12.93
N ALA A 70 14.75 9.98 -13.81
CA ALA A 70 14.06 10.45 -15.02
C ALA A 70 13.64 9.29 -15.94
N LEU A 71 14.51 8.29 -16.14
CA LEU A 71 14.16 7.08 -16.88
C LEU A 71 13.02 6.32 -16.18
N GLY A 72 13.11 6.13 -14.86
CA GLY A 72 12.04 5.49 -14.08
C GLY A 72 10.69 6.22 -14.21
N PHE A 73 10.72 7.56 -14.18
CA PHE A 73 9.54 8.39 -14.35
C PHE A 73 8.93 8.26 -15.75
N ILE A 74 9.76 8.25 -16.81
CA ILE A 74 9.30 8.03 -18.19
C ILE A 74 8.61 6.66 -18.32
N LEU A 75 9.19 5.60 -17.75
CA LEU A 75 8.58 4.27 -17.78
C LEU A 75 7.26 4.22 -17.00
N MET A 76 7.20 4.85 -15.82
CA MET A 76 5.98 4.92 -15.00
C MET A 76 4.85 5.67 -15.73
N VAL A 77 5.13 6.87 -16.25
CA VAL A 77 4.14 7.68 -16.98
C VAL A 77 3.74 6.98 -18.29
N GLY A 78 4.69 6.36 -18.98
CA GLY A 78 4.39 5.56 -20.18
C GLY A 78 3.44 4.40 -19.88
N ALA A 79 3.68 3.64 -18.80
CA ALA A 79 2.79 2.57 -18.37
C ALA A 79 1.40 3.08 -17.99
N LEU A 80 1.33 4.20 -17.24
CA LEU A 80 0.07 4.84 -16.88
C LEU A 80 -0.71 5.31 -18.12
N ALA A 81 -0.04 5.95 -19.08
CA ALA A 81 -0.63 6.41 -20.33
C ALA A 81 -1.14 5.24 -21.18
N CYS A 82 -0.41 4.12 -21.22
CA CYS A 82 -0.87 2.91 -21.90
C CYS A 82 -2.13 2.34 -21.22
N LEU A 83 -2.14 2.22 -19.89
CA LEU A 83 -3.31 1.75 -19.15
C LEU A 83 -4.52 2.68 -19.42
N SER A 84 -4.35 3.99 -19.25
CA SER A 84 -5.45 4.96 -19.40
C SER A 84 -5.98 5.06 -20.83
N SER A 85 -5.11 4.91 -21.84
CA SER A 85 -5.50 5.09 -23.24
C SER A 85 -6.02 3.81 -23.89
N PHE A 86 -5.42 2.65 -23.57
CA PHE A 86 -5.77 1.39 -24.23
C PHE A 86 -6.69 0.50 -23.40
N SER A 87 -6.69 0.63 -22.07
CA SER A 87 -7.44 -0.28 -21.17
C SER A 87 -7.87 0.39 -19.85
N PRO A 88 -8.56 1.55 -19.90
CA PRO A 88 -8.81 2.39 -18.71
C PRO A 88 -9.57 1.69 -17.59
N ASN A 89 -10.40 0.70 -17.93
CA ASN A 89 -11.23 -0.03 -16.97
C ASN A 89 -10.63 -1.37 -16.53
N LEU A 90 -9.40 -1.72 -16.96
CA LEU A 90 -8.79 -3.04 -16.69
C LEU A 90 -8.65 -3.34 -15.20
N LEU A 91 -8.39 -2.32 -14.38
CA LEU A 91 -8.20 -2.44 -12.94
C LEU A 91 -9.43 -2.01 -12.11
N GLY A 92 -10.53 -1.67 -12.78
CA GLY A 92 -11.78 -1.23 -12.17
C GLY A 92 -12.81 -2.35 -12.05
N ASP A 93 -13.88 -2.10 -11.29
CA ASP A 93 -15.02 -3.01 -11.17
C ASP A 93 -16.22 -2.46 -11.97
N PRO A 94 -16.85 -3.24 -12.86
CA PRO A 94 -18.01 -2.79 -13.64
C PRO A 94 -19.20 -2.34 -12.77
N ASP A 95 -19.35 -2.87 -11.55
CA ASP A 95 -20.45 -2.50 -10.65
C ASP A 95 -20.39 -1.02 -10.24
N ASN A 96 -19.20 -0.38 -10.29
CA ASN A 96 -19.04 1.05 -9.99
C ASN A 96 -19.60 1.99 -11.08
N PHE A 97 -20.01 1.46 -12.23
CA PHE A 97 -20.75 2.24 -13.24
C PHE A 97 -22.27 2.26 -12.98
N ILE A 98 -22.75 1.47 -12.02
CA ILE A 98 -24.15 1.47 -11.60
C ILE A 98 -24.29 2.46 -10.43
N PRO A 99 -25.24 3.42 -10.48
CA PRO A 99 -25.49 4.30 -9.35
C PRO A 99 -25.81 3.52 -8.07
N ALA A 100 -25.27 3.97 -6.94
CA ALA A 100 -25.45 3.31 -5.66
C ALA A 100 -26.93 3.17 -5.29
N ASN A 101 -27.34 1.95 -4.91
CA ASN A 101 -28.68 1.65 -4.41
C ASN A 101 -28.58 1.04 -3.00
N PRO A 102 -29.01 1.75 -1.93
CA PRO A 102 -28.87 1.26 -0.56
C PRO A 102 -29.73 0.03 -0.24
N LEU A 103 -30.67 -0.34 -1.12
CA LEU A 103 -31.55 -1.50 -0.95
C LEU A 103 -31.04 -2.76 -1.65
N VAL A 104 -29.99 -2.66 -2.48
CA VAL A 104 -29.48 -3.76 -3.29
C VAL A 104 -27.97 -3.88 -3.11
N THR A 105 -27.51 -5.04 -2.63
CA THR A 105 -26.08 -5.36 -2.56
C THR A 105 -25.69 -6.17 -3.79
N PRO A 106 -24.62 -5.80 -4.52
CA PRO A 106 -24.11 -6.62 -5.60
C PRO A 106 -23.68 -8.03 -5.10
N PRO A 107 -23.86 -9.08 -5.91
CA PRO A 107 -23.64 -10.46 -5.48
C PRO A 107 -22.19 -10.77 -5.07
N HIS A 108 -21.20 -10.09 -5.68
CA HIS A 108 -19.77 -10.33 -5.44
C HIS A 108 -19.03 -9.05 -4.99
N ILE A 109 -19.59 -8.34 -4.01
CA ILE A 109 -18.97 -7.11 -3.48
C ILE A 109 -17.55 -7.35 -2.95
N LYS A 110 -16.62 -6.54 -3.44
CA LYS A 110 -15.20 -6.55 -3.06
C LYS A 110 -14.62 -5.14 -3.16
N PRO A 111 -13.53 -4.85 -2.42
CA PRO A 111 -12.80 -3.61 -2.61
C PRO A 111 -11.91 -3.68 -3.86
N GLU A 112 -11.26 -2.57 -4.19
CA GLU A 112 -10.27 -2.51 -5.26
C GLU A 112 -9.09 -3.46 -5.02
N TRP A 113 -8.42 -3.85 -6.11
CA TRP A 113 -7.43 -4.92 -6.15
C TRP A 113 -6.30 -4.78 -5.10
N TYR A 114 -5.88 -3.56 -4.79
CA TYR A 114 -4.80 -3.28 -3.84
C TYR A 114 -5.20 -3.49 -2.36
N PHE A 115 -6.49 -3.69 -2.06
CA PHE A 115 -6.98 -4.07 -0.73
C PHE A 115 -7.33 -5.56 -0.59
N LEU A 116 -7.32 -6.34 -1.68
CA LEU A 116 -7.82 -7.72 -1.67
C LEU A 116 -7.06 -8.65 -0.72
N PHE A 117 -5.74 -8.48 -0.56
CA PHE A 117 -4.98 -9.30 0.38
C PHE A 117 -5.47 -9.13 1.83
N ALA A 118 -5.79 -7.89 2.22
CA ALA A 118 -6.24 -7.56 3.55
C ALA A 118 -7.72 -7.97 3.74
N TYR A 119 -8.52 -7.84 2.67
CA TYR A 119 -9.89 -8.33 2.63
C TYR A 119 -9.98 -9.86 2.77
N ALA A 120 -9.08 -10.61 2.14
CA ALA A 120 -8.97 -12.05 2.33
C ALA A 120 -8.68 -12.42 3.80
N ILE A 121 -7.74 -11.71 4.44
CA ILE A 121 -7.43 -11.89 5.87
C ILE A 121 -8.66 -11.61 6.76
N LEU A 122 -9.37 -10.51 6.51
CA LEU A 122 -10.61 -10.15 7.23
C LEU A 122 -11.65 -11.28 7.16
N ARG A 123 -11.89 -11.82 5.96
CA ARG A 123 -12.88 -12.89 5.73
C ARG A 123 -12.46 -14.27 6.22
N SER A 124 -11.17 -14.51 6.41
CA SER A 124 -10.64 -15.81 6.84
C SER A 124 -10.95 -16.14 8.30
N ILE A 125 -11.31 -15.14 9.11
CA ILE A 125 -11.59 -15.31 10.53
C ILE A 125 -13.12 -15.28 10.76
N PRO A 126 -13.74 -16.39 11.23
CA PRO A 126 -15.19 -16.49 11.45
C PRO A 126 -15.63 -15.80 12.75
N ASN A 127 -15.07 -14.61 13.03
CA ASN A 127 -15.44 -13.75 14.15
C ASN A 127 -15.33 -12.29 13.72
N LYS A 128 -16.39 -11.50 13.89
CA LYS A 128 -16.43 -10.11 13.44
C LYS A 128 -15.32 -9.24 14.02
N LEU A 129 -15.10 -9.31 15.34
CA LEU A 129 -14.05 -8.54 16.00
C LEU A 129 -12.67 -9.07 15.64
N GLY A 130 -12.50 -10.39 15.65
CA GLY A 130 -11.25 -11.06 15.29
C GLY A 130 -10.79 -10.72 13.86
N GLY A 131 -11.71 -10.72 12.90
CA GLY A 131 -11.43 -10.32 11.52
C GLY A 131 -10.99 -8.85 11.41
N VAL A 132 -11.69 -7.92 12.09
CA VAL A 132 -11.32 -6.50 12.10
C VAL A 132 -9.95 -6.27 12.74
N LEU A 133 -9.66 -6.95 13.85
CA LEU A 133 -8.35 -6.89 14.49
C LEU A 133 -7.27 -7.46 13.56
N ALA A 134 -7.53 -8.60 12.91
CA ALA A 134 -6.57 -9.20 11.97
C ALA A 134 -6.27 -8.29 10.78
N LEU A 135 -7.30 -7.69 10.16
CA LEU A 135 -7.15 -6.68 9.11
C LEU A 135 -6.22 -5.55 9.56
N LEU A 136 -6.49 -4.97 10.72
CA LEU A 136 -5.71 -3.86 11.26
C LEU A 136 -4.26 -4.29 11.54
N THR A 137 -4.07 -5.46 12.16
CA THR A 137 -2.73 -6.02 12.45
C THR A 137 -1.95 -6.39 11.20
N SER A 138 -2.62 -6.72 10.07
CA SER A 138 -1.94 -7.04 8.80
C SER A 138 -1.09 -5.89 8.27
N ILE A 139 -1.43 -4.65 8.65
CA ILE A 139 -0.67 -3.44 8.32
C ILE A 139 0.24 -3.07 9.49
N LEU A 140 -0.28 -3.05 10.73
CA LEU A 140 0.51 -2.62 11.89
C LEU A 140 1.70 -3.54 12.21
N ILE A 141 1.68 -4.80 11.78
CA ILE A 141 2.80 -5.73 11.97
C ILE A 141 4.10 -5.21 11.33
N LEU A 142 4.01 -4.33 10.33
CA LEU A 142 5.18 -3.70 9.71
C LEU A 142 5.99 -2.86 10.71
N PHE A 143 5.36 -2.27 11.72
CA PHE A 143 6.05 -1.53 12.78
C PHE A 143 6.88 -2.43 13.71
N LEU A 144 6.57 -3.74 13.78
CA LEU A 144 7.35 -4.70 14.56
C LEU A 144 8.62 -5.15 13.84
N SER A 145 8.72 -4.95 12.53
CA SER A 145 9.85 -5.36 11.69
C SER A 145 11.24 -5.02 12.28
N PRO A 146 11.54 -3.77 12.70
CA PRO A 146 12.82 -3.44 13.32
C PRO A 146 13.05 -4.12 14.67
N LEU A 147 11.99 -4.40 15.45
CA LEU A 147 12.08 -4.99 16.80
C LEU A 147 12.35 -6.49 16.77
N ILE A 148 11.90 -7.18 15.73
CA ILE A 148 12.05 -8.64 15.56
C ILE A 148 13.26 -9.01 14.70
N HIS A 149 14.07 -8.04 14.26
CA HIS A 149 15.25 -8.29 13.46
C HIS A 149 16.39 -8.86 14.31
N MET A 150 16.56 -10.19 14.29
CA MET A 150 17.59 -10.89 15.07
C MET A 150 18.92 -11.12 14.31
N ALA A 151 18.96 -10.81 13.02
CA ALA A 151 20.14 -11.12 12.21
C ALA A 151 21.27 -10.13 12.44
N LYS A 152 22.51 -10.63 12.40
CA LYS A 152 23.71 -9.78 12.44
C LYS A 152 23.96 -9.02 11.14
N GLN A 153 23.34 -9.46 10.05
CA GLN A 153 23.45 -8.84 8.72
C GLN A 153 22.14 -8.12 8.38
N ARG A 154 22.26 -6.83 8.08
CA ARG A 154 21.13 -5.95 7.75
C ARG A 154 20.38 -6.39 6.48
N SER A 155 21.12 -6.64 5.38
CA SER A 155 20.54 -6.98 4.08
C SER A 155 20.21 -8.48 3.93
N LEU A 156 19.23 -8.78 3.08
CA LEU A 156 18.90 -10.15 2.65
C LEU A 156 19.86 -10.69 1.57
N MET A 157 20.71 -9.85 0.98
CA MET A 157 21.56 -10.22 -0.15
C MET A 157 22.37 -11.50 0.12
N PHE A 158 22.98 -11.58 1.31
CA PHE A 158 23.84 -12.69 1.74
C PHE A 158 23.15 -13.68 2.70
N ARG A 159 21.81 -13.69 2.73
CA ARG A 159 21.01 -14.56 3.62
C ARG A 159 20.07 -15.46 2.81
N PRO A 160 20.55 -16.56 2.20
CA PRO A 160 19.77 -17.38 1.26
C PRO A 160 18.45 -17.87 1.84
N VAL A 161 18.45 -18.42 3.06
CA VAL A 161 17.24 -18.92 3.72
C VAL A 161 16.22 -17.80 3.92
N THR A 162 16.64 -16.65 4.44
CA THR A 162 15.72 -15.51 4.64
C THR A 162 15.23 -14.93 3.31
N LYS A 163 16.05 -14.97 2.24
CA LYS A 163 15.64 -14.57 0.89
C LYS A 163 14.54 -15.48 0.35
N ILE A 164 14.63 -16.80 0.55
CA ILE A 164 13.55 -17.74 0.21
C ILE A 164 12.29 -17.39 1.00
N ILE A 165 12.39 -17.19 2.32
CA ILE A 165 11.26 -16.82 3.18
C ILE A 165 10.60 -15.51 2.70
N PHE A 166 11.40 -14.51 2.33
CA PHE A 166 10.89 -13.25 1.77
C PHE A 166 10.06 -13.50 0.49
N TRP A 167 10.56 -14.30 -0.45
CA TRP A 167 9.81 -14.61 -1.67
C TRP A 167 8.57 -15.45 -1.41
N THR A 168 8.60 -16.37 -0.44
CA THR A 168 7.38 -17.07 -0.02
C THR A 168 6.36 -16.12 0.59
N PHE A 169 6.78 -15.08 1.32
CA PHE A 169 5.89 -14.05 1.85
C PHE A 169 5.26 -13.19 0.73
N ILE A 170 6.03 -12.81 -0.29
CA ILE A 170 5.51 -12.11 -1.47
C ILE A 170 4.50 -13.00 -2.21
N ALA A 171 4.83 -14.26 -2.46
CA ALA A 171 3.92 -15.22 -3.11
C ALA A 171 2.63 -15.40 -2.31
N ASN A 172 2.72 -15.51 -0.97
CA ASN A 172 1.55 -15.61 -0.11
C ASN A 172 0.67 -14.35 -0.19
N THR A 173 1.26 -13.15 -0.22
CA THR A 173 0.50 -11.90 -0.40
C THR A 173 -0.24 -11.89 -1.75
N LEU A 174 0.39 -12.37 -2.84
CA LEU A 174 -0.26 -12.49 -4.14
C LEU A 174 -1.41 -13.51 -4.13
N ILE A 175 -1.23 -14.66 -3.45
CA ILE A 175 -2.30 -15.66 -3.26
C ILE A 175 -3.46 -15.05 -2.47
N LEU A 176 -3.19 -14.27 -1.42
CA LEU A 176 -4.23 -13.57 -0.68
C LEU A 176 -4.97 -12.55 -1.54
N THR A 177 -4.27 -11.79 -2.39
CA THR A 177 -4.90 -10.90 -3.37
C THR A 177 -5.83 -11.68 -4.31
N TRP A 178 -5.39 -12.84 -4.79
CA TRP A 178 -6.21 -13.70 -5.65
C TRP A 178 -7.45 -14.27 -4.93
N ILE A 179 -7.30 -14.80 -3.71
CA ILE A 179 -8.41 -15.33 -2.90
C ILE A 179 -9.37 -14.21 -2.45
N GLY A 180 -8.88 -12.98 -2.31
CA GLY A 180 -9.69 -11.83 -1.94
C GLY A 180 -10.63 -11.38 -3.05
N GLY A 181 -10.22 -11.55 -4.31
CA GLY A 181 -10.95 -11.13 -5.51
C GLY A 181 -12.14 -12.00 -5.86
#